data_AF-A0A5B2W0B7-F1
#
_entry.id   AF-A0A5B2W0B7-F1
#
_cell.length_a   1.000
_cell.length_b   1.000
_cell.length_c   1.000
_cell.angle_alpha   90.00
_cell.angle_beta   90.00
_cell.angle_gamma   90.00
#
_symmetry.space_group_name_H-M   'P 1'
#
loop_
_entity.id
_entity.type
_entity.pdbx_description
1 polymer ?
#
loop_
_entity_poly.entity_id
_entity_poly.type
_entity_poly.pdbx_seq_one_letter_code
_entity_poly.pdbx_strand_id
1 'polypeptide(L)'
;MFRFLARLVGFLLIAAGFVGLVVDGTRSIANTAVMFMPLGELLFAAFPKTFPLIEPAVTRHIHPFLWNPILLNLFTLPASLLAFGLGVLLLWAGRKPVEPIGYLARR
;
A
#
# COMPACT_ATOMS: atom_id res chain seq x y z
N MET A 1 -10.34 19.48 4.07
CA MET A 1 -9.64 18.70 5.13
C MET A 1 -9.32 17.29 4.67
N PHE A 2 -10.28 16.51 4.14
CA PHE A 2 -10.03 15.14 3.66
C PHE A 2 -8.89 15.01 2.63
N ARG A 3 -8.79 15.97 1.68
CA ARG A 3 -7.68 16.03 0.71
C ARG A 3 -6.30 16.20 1.35
N PHE A 4 -6.22 16.95 2.46
CA PHE A 4 -4.96 17.12 3.19
C PHE A 4 -4.55 15.82 3.87
N LEU A 5 -5.51 15.14 4.54
CA LEU A 5 -5.25 13.86 5.19
C LEU A 5 -4.84 12.78 4.18
N ALA A 6 -5.53 12.69 3.04
CA ALA A 6 -5.15 11.79 1.96
C ALA A 6 -3.73 12.06 1.45
N ARG A 7 -3.33 13.34 1.33
CA ARG A 7 -1.96 13.70 0.95
C ARG A 7 -0.94 13.33 2.01
N LEU A 8 -1.24 13.59 3.28
CA LEU A 8 -0.35 13.27 4.40
C LEU A 8 -0.10 11.76 4.46
N VAL A 9 -1.16 10.95 4.47
CA VAL A 9 -1.07 9.49 4.47
C VAL A 9 -0.38 9.00 3.19
N GLY A 10 -0.69 9.60 2.03
CA GLY A 10 -0.03 9.28 0.77
C GLY A 10 1.49 9.47 0.82
N PHE A 11 1.97 10.60 1.35
CA PHE A 11 3.41 10.83 1.53
C PHE A 11 4.06 9.85 2.51
N LEU A 12 3.39 9.55 3.63
CA LEU A 12 3.90 8.57 4.61
C LEU A 12 4.03 7.18 3.98
N LEU A 13 3.05 6.76 3.19
CA LEU A 13 3.08 5.47 2.50
C LEU A 13 4.14 5.41 1.39
N ILE A 14 4.34 6.50 0.63
CA ILE A 14 5.44 6.57 -0.34
C ILE A 14 6.79 6.45 0.36
N ALA A 15 6.98 7.17 1.47
CA ALA A 15 8.22 7.09 2.24
C ALA A 15 8.47 5.69 2.79
N ALA A 16 7.45 5.06 3.39
CA ALA A 16 7.52 3.69 3.89
C ALA A 16 7.81 2.68 2.76
N GLY A 17 7.13 2.82 1.62
CA GLY A 17 7.35 1.98 0.43
C GLY A 17 8.77 2.13 -0.12
N PHE A 18 9.30 3.36 -0.18
CA PHE A 18 10.66 3.62 -0.60
C PHE A 18 11.69 3.00 0.35
N VAL A 19 11.54 3.16 1.66
CA VAL A 19 12.41 2.51 2.65
C VAL A 19 12.34 0.99 2.51
N GLY A 20 11.13 0.43 2.34
CA GLY A 20 10.92 -0.99 2.07
C GLY A 20 11.68 -1.46 0.83
N LEU A 21 11.61 -0.71 -0.28
CA LEU A 21 12.35 -1.03 -1.51
C LEU A 21 13.86 -1.03 -1.29
N VAL A 22 14.39 -0.09 -0.49
CA VAL A 22 15.82 -0.06 -0.16
C VAL A 22 16.21 -1.29 0.68
N VAL A 23 15.40 -1.67 1.66
CA VAL A 23 15.63 -2.86 2.49
C VAL A 23 15.55 -4.15 1.65
N ASP A 24 14.56 -4.26 0.78
CA ASP A 24 14.42 -5.39 -0.14
C ASP A 24 15.61 -5.45 -1.11
N GLY A 25 16.07 -4.28 -1.59
CA GLY A 25 17.24 -4.16 -2.45
C GLY A 25 18.54 -4.60 -1.77
N THR A 26 18.81 -4.16 -0.54
CA THR A 26 20.01 -4.57 0.20
C THR A 26 19.99 -6.06 0.52
N ARG A 27 18.84 -6.61 0.92
CA ARG A 27 18.64 -8.06 1.12
C ARG A 27 18.85 -8.83 -0.17
N SER A 28 18.37 -8.31 -1.30
CA SER A 28 18.50 -8.99 -2.59
C SER A 28 19.96 -9.09 -3.03
N ILE A 29 20.73 -8.02 -2.83
CA ILE A 29 22.16 -7.99 -3.14
C ILE A 29 22.92 -8.95 -2.20
N ALA A 30 22.63 -8.91 -0.90
CA ALA A 30 23.29 -9.75 0.09
C ALA A 30 23.08 -11.25 -0.16
N ASN A 31 21.88 -11.63 -0.62
CA ASN A 31 21.53 -13.04 -0.86
C ASN A 31 21.74 -13.49 -2.32
N THR A 32 22.26 -12.62 -3.21
CA THR A 32 22.42 -12.91 -4.65
C THR A 32 21.12 -13.40 -5.31
N ALA A 33 19.97 -13.00 -4.76
CA ALA A 33 18.66 -13.44 -5.20
C ALA A 33 17.66 -12.31 -4.97
N VAL A 34 16.75 -12.10 -5.92
CA VAL A 34 15.72 -11.07 -5.76
C VAL A 34 14.74 -11.52 -4.68
N MET A 35 14.78 -10.81 -3.55
CA MET A 35 13.95 -11.08 -2.37
C MET A 35 13.15 -9.84 -2.02
N PHE A 36 11.85 -10.04 -1.80
CA PHE A 36 10.94 -9.00 -1.35
C PHE A 36 10.28 -9.43 -0.05
N MET A 37 10.05 -8.50 0.86
CA MET A 37 9.28 -8.76 2.06
C MET A 37 7.77 -8.83 1.74
N PRO A 38 7.11 -9.99 1.91
CA PRO A 38 5.67 -10.10 1.69
C PRO A 38 4.89 -9.24 2.70
N LEU A 39 3.77 -8.66 2.27
CA LEU A 39 2.91 -7.86 3.13
C LEU A 39 2.43 -8.65 4.36
N GLY A 40 2.07 -9.92 4.20
CA GLY A 40 1.61 -10.78 5.28
C GLY A 40 2.65 -10.97 6.38
N GLU A 41 3.92 -11.19 6.01
CA GLU A 41 5.02 -11.31 6.97
C GLU A 41 5.26 -10.00 7.72
N LEU A 42 5.22 -8.87 7.00
CA LEU A 42 5.35 -7.55 7.61
C LEU A 42 4.23 -7.26 8.61
N LEU A 43 2.98 -7.57 8.24
CA LEU A 43 1.83 -7.38 9.12
C LEU A 43 1.85 -8.34 10.31
N PHE A 44 2.28 -9.58 10.13
CA PHE A 44 2.46 -10.52 11.22
C PHE A 44 3.56 -10.06 12.20
N ALA A 45 4.69 -9.55 11.68
CA ALA A 45 5.76 -9.00 12.50
C ALA A 45 5.31 -7.75 13.29
N ALA A 46 4.48 -6.90 12.68
CA ALA A 46 3.93 -5.71 13.34
C ALA A 46 2.82 -6.04 14.35
N PHE A 47 1.97 -7.03 14.06
CA PHE A 47 0.78 -7.36 14.84
C PHE A 47 0.64 -8.88 15.07
N PRO A 48 1.56 -9.51 15.82
CA PRO A 48 1.63 -10.98 15.93
C PRO A 48 0.40 -11.61 16.58
N LYS A 49 -0.30 -10.87 17.46
CA LYS A 49 -1.50 -11.35 18.14
C LYS A 49 -2.79 -11.13 17.35
N THR A 50 -2.84 -10.06 16.56
CA THR A 50 -4.07 -9.63 15.87
C THR A 50 -4.17 -10.18 14.46
N PHE A 51 -3.05 -10.25 13.74
CA PHE A 51 -3.03 -10.69 12.34
C PHE A 51 -3.60 -12.11 12.14
N PRO A 52 -3.27 -13.12 12.97
CA PRO A 52 -3.85 -14.46 12.83
C PRO A 52 -5.37 -14.52 13.04
N LEU A 53 -5.96 -13.50 13.67
CA LEU A 53 -7.41 -13.44 13.91
C LEU A 53 -8.19 -12.98 12.67
N ILE A 54 -7.52 -12.40 11.67
CA ILE A 54 -8.16 -11.92 10.44
C ILE A 54 -8.71 -13.09 9.61
N GLU A 55 -7.97 -14.20 9.52
CA GLU A 55 -8.39 -15.40 8.80
C GLU A 55 -9.75 -15.94 9.27
N PRO A 56 -9.93 -16.30 10.56
CA PRO A 56 -11.22 -16.79 11.03
C PRO A 56 -12.29 -15.70 11.00
N ALA A 57 -11.93 -14.41 11.15
CA ALA A 57 -12.90 -13.32 11.02
C ALA A 57 -13.48 -13.25 9.60
N VAL A 58 -12.64 -13.24 8.56
CA VAL A 58 -13.08 -13.14 7.16
C VAL A 58 -13.79 -14.41 6.70
N THR A 59 -13.24 -15.58 7.03
CA THR A 59 -13.78 -16.87 6.59
C THR A 59 -15.16 -17.13 7.19
N ARG A 60 -15.39 -16.73 8.45
CA ARG A 60 -16.66 -16.95 9.14
C ARG A 60 -17.73 -15.89 8.86
N HIS A 61 -17.34 -14.62 8.68
CA HIS A 61 -18.30 -13.52 8.61
C HIS A 61 -18.56 -13.02 7.19
N ILE A 62 -17.67 -13.28 6.22
CA ILE A 62 -17.80 -12.75 4.86
C ILE A 62 -17.96 -13.90 3.86
N HIS A 63 -16.86 -14.54 3.47
CA HIS A 63 -16.87 -15.67 2.55
C HIS A 63 -15.47 -16.31 2.46
N PRO A 64 -15.33 -17.65 2.44
CA PRO A 64 -14.04 -18.32 2.29
C PRO A 64 -13.27 -17.91 1.03
N PHE A 65 -13.98 -17.65 -0.08
CA PHE A 65 -13.38 -17.20 -1.35
C PHE A 65 -12.68 -15.83 -1.24
N LEU A 66 -13.13 -14.96 -0.32
CA LEU A 66 -12.48 -13.67 -0.09
C LEU A 66 -11.14 -13.88 0.61
N TRP A 67 -11.04 -14.87 1.49
CA TRP A 67 -9.77 -15.22 2.11
C TRP A 67 -8.82 -15.86 1.08
N ASN A 68 -9.27 -16.92 0.41
CA ASN A 68 -8.51 -17.65 -0.60
C ASN A 68 -9.32 -17.74 -1.90
N PRO A 69 -8.91 -17.08 -3.02
CA PRO A 69 -7.54 -16.63 -3.30
C PRO A 69 -7.26 -15.14 -3.10
N ILE A 70 -8.24 -14.31 -2.73
CA ILE A 70 -8.11 -12.85 -2.85
C ILE A 70 -7.14 -12.27 -1.81
N LEU A 71 -7.43 -12.40 -0.52
CA LEU A 71 -6.60 -11.81 0.53
C LEU A 71 -5.23 -12.50 0.65
N LEU A 72 -5.16 -13.83 0.48
CA LEU A 72 -3.88 -14.53 0.49
C LEU A 72 -2.95 -14.04 -0.62
N ASN A 73 -3.43 -13.86 -1.85
CA ASN A 73 -2.60 -13.29 -2.92
C ASN A 73 -2.24 -11.83 -2.64
N LEU A 74 -3.11 -11.06 -1.99
CA LEU A 74 -2.77 -9.69 -1.59
C LEU A 74 -1.65 -9.67 -0.54
N PHE A 75 -1.64 -10.61 0.40
CA PHE A 75 -0.61 -10.71 1.45
C PHE A 75 0.73 -11.24 0.95
N THR A 76 0.77 -11.98 -0.16
CA THR A 76 2.04 -12.43 -0.78
C THR A 76 2.72 -11.36 -1.61
N LEU A 77 2.01 -10.28 -1.96
CA LEU A 77 2.61 -9.18 -2.71
C LEU A 77 3.67 -8.43 -1.89
N PRO A 78 4.71 -7.87 -2.55
CA PRO A 78 5.73 -7.07 -1.88
C PRO A 78 5.13 -5.88 -1.14
N ALA A 79 5.41 -5.79 0.17
CA ALA A 79 4.89 -4.72 1.02
C ALA A 79 5.35 -3.33 0.55
N SER A 80 6.58 -3.25 0.06
CA SER A 80 7.22 -2.05 -0.48
C SER A 80 6.48 -1.50 -1.71
N LEU A 81 6.15 -2.38 -2.67
CA LEU A 81 5.36 -2.02 -3.86
C LEU A 81 3.93 -1.61 -3.51
N LEU A 82 3.28 -2.34 -2.60
CA LEU A 82 1.92 -2.00 -2.18
C LEU A 82 1.85 -0.65 -1.47
N ALA A 83 2.77 -0.37 -0.54
CA ALA A 83 2.84 0.91 0.14
C ALA A 83 3.09 2.06 -0.84
N PHE A 84 4.04 1.87 -1.77
CA PHE A 84 4.33 2.88 -2.79
C PHE A 84 3.13 3.11 -3.72
N GLY A 85 2.51 2.04 -4.22
CA GLY A 85 1.33 2.10 -5.09
C GLY A 85 0.14 2.79 -4.41
N LEU A 86 -0.20 2.38 -3.19
CA LEU A 86 -1.27 3.01 -2.41
C LEU A 86 -0.97 4.47 -2.09
N GLY A 87 0.29 4.79 -1.77
CA GLY A 87 0.72 6.17 -1.52
C GLY A 87 0.54 7.06 -2.76
N VAL A 88 0.93 6.58 -3.94
CA VAL A 88 0.72 7.28 -5.22
C VAL A 88 -0.77 7.47 -5.51
N LEU A 89 -1.59 6.43 -5.32
CA LEU A 89 -3.04 6.50 -5.51
C LEU A 89 -3.69 7.54 -4.59
N LEU A 90 -3.30 7.59 -3.32
CA LEU A 90 -3.80 8.58 -2.37
C LEU A 90 -3.36 10.01 -2.71
N LEU A 91 -2.11 10.20 -3.14
CA LEU A 91 -1.66 11.50 -3.61
C LEU A 91 -2.44 11.94 -4.85
N TRP A 92 -2.71 11.02 -5.77
CA TRP A 92 -3.49 11.29 -6.99
C TRP A 92 -4.93 11.68 -6.66
N ALA A 93 -5.62 10.92 -5.81
CA ALA A 93 -6.97 11.23 -5.34
C ALA A 93 -7.05 12.57 -4.57
N GLY A 94 -5.94 12.97 -3.91
CA GLY A 94 -5.83 14.24 -3.21
C GLY A 94 -5.49 15.45 -4.08
N ARG A 95 -5.22 15.28 -5.38
CA ARG A 95 -4.87 16.39 -6.30
C ARG A 95 -6.07 17.34 -6.48
N LYS A 96 -5.78 18.64 -6.54
CA LYS A 96 -6.79 19.61 -7.00
C LYS A 96 -6.97 19.46 -8.52
N PRO A 97 -8.21 19.59 -9.04
CA PRO A 97 -8.43 19.65 -10.48
C PRO A 97 -7.57 20.76 -11.10
N VAL A 98 -6.97 20.49 -12.25
CA VAL A 98 -6.22 21.51 -13.00
C VAL A 98 -7.22 22.60 -13.38
N GLU A 99 -6.91 23.85 -13.04
CA GLU A 99 -7.76 24.98 -13.40
C GLU A 99 -7.85 25.07 -14.94
N PRO A 100 -9.05 25.16 -15.53
CA PRO A 100 -9.19 25.29 -16.97
C PRO A 100 -8.51 26.57 -17.43
N ILE A 101 -7.48 26.44 -18.26
CA ILE A 101 -6.78 27.59 -18.85
C ILE A 101 -7.71 28.19 -19.91
N GLY A 102 -8.35 29.32 -19.60
CA GLY A 102 -9.03 30.14 -20.60
C GLY A 102 -10.41 30.66 -20.17
N TYR A 103 -10.43 31.86 -19.61
CA TYR A 103 -11.45 32.84 -19.96
C TYR A 103 -10.73 34.04 -20.57
N LEU A 104 -10.63 34.05 -21.89
CA LEU A 104 -10.41 35.29 -22.62
C LEU A 104 -11.69 36.12 -22.45
N ALA A 105 -11.72 36.95 -21.40
CA ALA A 105 -12.64 38.07 -21.32
C ALA A 105 -12.23 39.08 -22.41
N ARG A 106 -12.69 38.85 -23.64
CA ARG A 106 -12.57 39.83 -24.71
C ARG A 106 -13.81 40.73 -24.64
N ARG A 107 -13.60 41.95 -24.15
CA ARG A 107 -14.51 43.09 -24.27
C ARG A 107 -14.69 43.49 -25.73
#